data_AF-A0A6N8Y829-F1
#
_entry.id   AF-A0A6N8Y829-F1
#
_cell.length_a   1.000
_cell.length_b   1.000
_cell.length_c   1.000
_cell.angle_alpha   90.00
_cell.angle_beta   90.00
_cell.angle_gamma   90.00
#
_symmetry.space_group_name_H-M   'P 1'
#
loop_
_entity.id
_entity.type
_entity.pdbx_description
1 polymer ?
#
loop_
_entity_poly.entity_id
_entity_poly.type
_entity_poly.pdbx_seq_one_letter_code
_entity_poly.pdbx_strand_id
1 'polypeptide(L)'
;MANQLLTQFLGDLVSVLIVIYLLSQTAGLGYWGRVGFVASIGAAIGLISHFPYWNWFGFPTLYVAVIVIDSLIAWFLAGLMIAKLVARNTKKVTSRIGVID
;
A
#
# COMPACT_ATOMS: atom_id res chain seq x y z
N MET A 1 26.50 -0.26 -6.25
CA MET A 1 25.19 0.42 -6.40
C MET A 1 24.09 -0.52 -6.88
N ALA A 2 24.30 -1.39 -7.88
CA ALA A 2 23.30 -2.37 -8.33
C ALA A 2 22.72 -3.24 -7.19
N ASN A 3 23.56 -3.70 -6.25
CA ASN A 3 23.11 -4.49 -5.10
C ASN A 3 22.15 -3.73 -4.18
N GLN A 4 22.35 -2.42 -3.97
CA GLN A 4 21.49 -1.62 -3.08
C GLN A 4 20.09 -1.43 -3.69
N LEU A 5 20.01 -1.18 -5.00
CA LEU A 5 18.74 -1.08 -5.72
C LEU A 5 17.98 -2.41 -5.69
N LEU A 6 18.68 -3.53 -5.90
CA LEU A 6 18.07 -4.85 -5.83
C LEU A 6 17.57 -5.17 -4.41
N THR A 7 18.35 -4.85 -3.38
CA THR A 7 17.93 -5.04 -1.99
C THR A 7 16.70 -4.21 -1.66
N GLN A 8 16.64 -2.95 -2.07
CA GLN A 8 15.45 -2.10 -1.86
C GLN A 8 14.24 -2.68 -2.58
N PHE A 9 14.40 -3.05 -3.86
CA PHE A 9 13.31 -3.63 -4.65
C PHE A 9 12.75 -4.91 -4.02
N LEU A 10 13.62 -5.82 -3.55
CA LEU A 10 13.18 -7.04 -2.87
C LEU A 10 12.49 -6.74 -1.54
N GLY A 11 12.99 -5.75 -0.79
CA GLY A 11 12.34 -5.26 0.42
C GLY A 11 10.93 -4.76 0.14
N ASP A 12 10.79 -3.87 -0.85
CA ASP A 12 9.51 -3.29 -1.26
C ASP A 12 8.54 -4.37 -1.75
N LEU A 13 9.03 -5.37 -2.49
CA LEU A 13 8.24 -6.50 -2.96
C LEU A 13 7.68 -7.31 -1.79
N VAL A 14 8.51 -7.64 -0.79
CA VAL A 14 8.07 -8.35 0.41
C VAL A 14 7.06 -7.52 1.20
N SER A 15 7.32 -6.21 1.38
CA SER A 15 6.40 -5.30 2.06
C SER A 15 5.03 -5.24 1.39
N VAL A 16 4.97 -5.10 0.06
CA VAL A 16 3.71 -5.07 -0.69
C VAL A 16 2.97 -6.42 -0.59
N LEU A 17 3.68 -7.55 -0.63
CA LEU A 17 3.06 -8.86 -0.44
C LEU A 17 2.39 -9.00 0.94
N ILE A 18 3.01 -8.46 1.99
CA ILE A 18 2.41 -8.42 3.33
C ILE A 18 1.14 -7.56 3.32
N VAL A 19 1.16 -6.39 2.67
CA VAL A 19 -0.04 -5.54 2.56
C VAL A 19 -1.17 -6.24 1.80
N ILE A 20 -0.85 -6.93 0.71
CA ILE A 20 -1.83 -7.72 -0.06
C ILE A 20 -2.38 -8.88 0.80
N TYR A 21 -1.53 -9.54 1.59
CA TYR A 21 -1.96 -10.57 2.52
C TYR A 21 -2.90 -10.01 3.59
N LEU A 22 -2.58 -8.85 4.18
CA LEU A 22 -3.48 -8.20 5.14
C LEU A 22 -4.82 -7.83 4.51
N LEU A 23 -4.80 -7.32 3.27
CA LEU A 23 -6.02 -7.02 2.53
C LEU A 23 -6.84 -8.30 2.26
N SER A 24 -6.20 -9.45 2.04
CA SER A 24 -6.92 -10.71 1.82
C SER A 24 -7.59 -11.26 3.08
N GLN A 25 -7.14 -10.85 4.27
CA GLN A 25 -7.80 -11.15 5.54
C GLN A 25 -9.05 -10.31 5.80
N THR A 26 -9.35 -9.34 4.92
CA THR A 26 -10.52 -8.49 5.05
C THR A 26 -11.66 -8.95 4.12
N ALA A 27 -12.90 -8.92 4.62
CA ALA A 27 -14.10 -9.31 3.87
C ALA A 27 -15.05 -8.11 3.69
N GLY A 28 -15.90 -8.17 2.67
CA GLY A 28 -16.97 -7.16 2.45
C GLY A 28 -16.51 -5.79 1.91
N LEU A 29 -15.21 -5.57 1.69
CA LEU A 29 -14.72 -4.30 1.16
C LEU A 29 -14.95 -4.20 -0.36
N GLY A 30 -15.72 -3.19 -0.75
CA GLY A 30 -15.80 -2.71 -2.14
C GLY A 30 -14.49 -2.08 -2.62
N TYR A 31 -14.43 -1.67 -3.89
CA TYR A 31 -13.21 -1.11 -4.51
C TYR A 31 -12.56 0.00 -3.67
N TRP A 32 -13.32 1.04 -3.32
CA TRP A 32 -12.84 2.17 -2.52
C TRP A 32 -12.48 1.79 -1.08
N GLY A 33 -13.13 0.77 -0.51
CA GLY A 33 -12.76 0.23 0.79
C GLY A 33 -11.36 -0.40 0.76
N ARG A 34 -11.05 -1.15 -0.30
CA ARG A 34 -9.71 -1.75 -0.51
C ARG A 34 -8.64 -0.68 -0.74
N VAL A 35 -8.95 0.36 -1.52
CA VAL A 35 -8.06 1.51 -1.74
C VAL A 35 -7.79 2.23 -0.41
N GLY A 36 -8.84 2.53 0.35
CA GLY A 36 -8.73 3.17 1.66
C GLY A 36 -7.88 2.36 2.63
N PHE A 37 -8.10 1.04 2.70
CA PHE A 37 -7.32 0.14 3.53
C PHE A 37 -5.82 0.20 3.21
N VAL A 38 -5.44 0.08 1.93
CA VAL A 38 -4.03 0.15 1.51
C VAL A 38 -3.44 1.54 1.76
N ALA A 39 -4.21 2.61 1.50
CA ALA A 39 -3.78 3.97 1.77
C ALA A 39 -3.56 4.24 3.27
N SER A 40 -4.40 3.70 4.16
CA SER A 40 -4.22 3.80 5.61
C SER A 40 -2.97 3.08 6.10
N ILE A 41 -2.66 1.91 5.55
CA ILE A 41 -1.40 1.21 5.85
C ILE A 41 -0.21 2.07 5.42
N GLY A 42 -0.26 2.63 4.20
CA GLY A 42 0.77 3.54 3.71
C GLY A 42 0.97 4.78 4.56
N ALA A 43 -0.12 5.38 5.03
CA ALA A 43 -0.10 6.51 5.95
C ALA A 43 0.58 6.15 7.27
N ALA A 44 0.25 4.99 7.84
CA ALA A 44 0.87 4.51 9.07
C ALA A 44 2.38 4.28 8.89
N ILE A 45 2.79 3.64 7.78
CA ILE A 45 4.20 3.44 7.44
C ILE A 45 4.92 4.79 7.32
N GLY A 46 4.39 5.72 6.51
CA GLY A 46 5.00 7.04 6.31
C GLY A 46 5.15 7.81 7.61
N LEU A 47 4.14 7.77 8.49
CA LEU A 47 4.22 8.42 9.80
C LEU A 47 5.27 7.74 10.70
N ILE A 48 5.22 6.41 10.86
CA ILE A 48 6.15 5.70 11.74
C ILE A 48 7.60 5.87 11.27
N SER A 49 7.84 5.86 9.95
CA SER A 49 9.17 5.98 9.37
C SER A 49 9.73 7.40 9.38
N HIS A 50 8.88 8.43 9.27
CA HIS A 50 9.33 9.80 9.05
C HIS A 50 9.04 10.77 10.20
N PHE A 51 8.14 10.42 11.13
CA PHE A 51 7.91 11.23 12.31
C PHE A 51 9.19 11.42 13.17
N PRO A 52 10.06 10.40 13.33
CA PRO A 52 11.38 10.57 13.95
C PRO A 52 12.21 11.70 13.34
N TYR A 53 12.08 11.95 12.03
CA TYR A 53 12.84 12.99 11.34
C TYR A 53 12.47 14.37 11.87
N TRP A 54 11.21 14.59 12.23
CA TRP A 54 10.76 15.86 12.78
C TRP A 54 11.11 16.01 14.26
N ASN A 55 10.79 15.00 15.09
CA ASN A 55 10.85 15.15 16.55
C ASN A 55 12.23 14.81 17.15
N TRP A 56 12.95 13.82 16.62
CA TRP A 56 14.22 13.33 17.17
C TRP A 56 15.41 13.94 16.43
N PHE A 57 15.34 13.94 15.09
CA PHE A 57 16.46 14.40 14.27
C PHE A 57 16.37 15.90 13.92
N GLY A 58 15.25 16.56 14.22
CA GLY A 58 15.09 18.01 14.08
C GLY A 58 15.11 18.50 12.63
N PHE A 59 14.68 17.68 11.68
CA PHE A 59 14.68 18.04 10.26
C PHE A 59 13.62 19.12 9.97
N PRO A 60 13.81 19.93 8.91
CA PRO A 60 12.87 20.99 8.55
C PRO A 60 11.44 20.46 8.34
N THR A 61 10.43 21.16 8.86
CA THR A 61 9.03 20.76 8.73
C THR A 61 8.60 20.55 7.27
N LEU A 62 9.10 21.39 6.35
CA LEU A 62 8.78 21.25 4.93
C LEU A 62 9.34 19.93 4.35
N TYR A 63 10.54 19.52 4.76
CA TYR A 63 11.12 18.25 4.34
C TYR A 63 10.27 17.07 4.82
N VAL A 64 9.89 17.06 6.11
CA VAL A 64 9.08 15.98 6.67
C VAL A 64 7.68 15.95 6.05
N ALA A 65 7.08 17.12 5.80
CA ALA A 65 5.79 17.21 5.13
C ALA A 65 5.84 16.58 3.72
N VAL A 66 6.87 16.89 2.93
CA VAL A 66 7.02 16.36 1.57
C VAL A 66 7.17 14.84 1.57
N ILE A 67 8.03 14.27 2.41
CA ILE A 67 8.25 12.81 2.42
C ILE A 67 7.04 12.02 2.95
N VAL A 68 6.27 12.59 3.89
CA VAL A 68 5.03 11.99 4.36
C VAL A 68 3.96 12.05 3.26
N ILE A 69 3.84 13.18 2.56
CA ILE A 69 2.93 13.34 1.42
C ILE A 69 3.32 12.39 0.28
N ASP A 70 4.61 12.25 -0.02
CA ASP A 70 5.11 11.32 -1.02
C ASP A 70 4.70 9.88 -0.70
N SER A 71 4.92 9.46 0.55
CA SER A 71 4.47 8.15 1.04
C SER A 71 2.95 7.96 0.88
N LEU A 72 2.15 8.96 1.25
CA LEU A 72 0.69 8.90 1.10
C LEU A 72 0.27 8.74 -0.36
N ILE A 73 0.88 9.49 -1.27
CA ILE A 73 0.58 9.42 -2.71
C ILE A 73 0.99 8.06 -3.26
N ALA A 74 2.21 7.58 -2.94
CA ALA A 74 2.71 6.30 -3.41
C ALA A 74 1.78 5.14 -3.01
N TRP A 75 1.37 5.09 -1.75
CA TRP A 75 0.50 4.03 -1.25
C TRP A 75 -0.96 4.17 -1.71
N PHE A 76 -1.43 5.40 -1.93
CA PHE A 76 -2.74 5.61 -2.55
C PHE A 76 -2.77 5.06 -3.98
N LEU A 77 -1.75 5.35 -4.79
CA LEU A 77 -1.62 4.82 -6.15
C LEU A 77 -1.45 3.30 -6.16
N ALA A 78 -0.66 2.75 -5.24
CA ALA A 78 -0.53 1.30 -5.05
C ALA A 78 -1.90 0.67 -4.71
N GLY A 79 -2.68 1.30 -3.83
CA GLY A 79 -4.03 0.90 -3.48
C GLY A 79 -4.97 0.84 -4.68
N LEU A 80 -4.95 1.84 -5.56
CA LEU A 80 -5.74 1.84 -6.80
C LEU A 80 -5.43 0.63 -7.69
N MET A 81 -4.15 0.30 -7.83
CA MET A 81 -3.69 -0.84 -8.64
C MET A 81 -4.05 -2.18 -7.99
N ILE A 82 -3.75 -2.36 -6.70
CA ILE A 82 -4.06 -3.57 -5.94
C ILE A 82 -5.56 -3.83 -5.93
N ALA A 83 -6.37 -2.83 -5.62
CA ALA A 83 -7.83 -2.97 -5.59
C ALA A 83 -8.40 -3.40 -6.96
N LYS A 84 -7.84 -2.87 -8.05
CA LYS A 84 -8.24 -3.23 -9.43
C LYS A 84 -7.86 -4.68 -9.76
N LEU A 85 -6.67 -5.13 -9.36
CA LEU A 85 -6.21 -6.51 -9.57
C LEU A 85 -7.05 -7.51 -8.78
N VAL A 86 -7.31 -7.24 -7.50
CA VAL A 86 -8.13 -8.13 -6.64
C VAL A 86 -9.57 -8.19 -7.16
N ALA A 87 -10.16 -7.06 -7.57
CA ALA A 87 -11.52 -7.03 -8.11
C ALA A 87 -11.67 -7.86 -9.40
N ARG A 88 -10.66 -7.84 -10.28
CA ARG A 88 -10.63 -8.69 -11.49
C ARG A 88 -10.64 -10.18 -11.16
N ASN A 89 -9.86 -10.60 -10.16
CA ASN A 89 -9.79 -12.00 -9.77
C ASN A 89 -11.10 -12.49 -9.16
N THR A 90 -11.80 -11.68 -8.37
CA THR A 90 -13.12 -12.06 -7.83
C THR A 90 -14.12 -12.34 -8.96
N LYS A 91 -14.25 -11.44 -9.95
CA LYS A 91 -15.17 -11.65 -11.09
C LYS A 91 -14.82 -12.90 -11.91
N LYS A 92 -13.53 -13.14 -12.15
CA LYS A 92 -13.06 -14.28 -12.94
C LYS A 92 -13.34 -15.61 -12.23
N VAL A 93 -13.15 -15.67 -10.92
CA VAL A 93 -13.46 -16.86 -10.12
C VAL A 93 -14.95 -17.14 -10.16
N THR A 94 -15.82 -16.17 -9.84
CA THR A 94 -17.29 -16.35 -9.88
C THR A 94 -17.80 -16.83 -11.26
N SER A 95 -17.26 -16.28 -12.36
CA SER A 95 -17.64 -16.72 -13.71
C SER A 95 -17.27 -18.17 -14.04
N ARG A 96 -16.20 -18.72 -13.42
CA ARG A 96 -15.78 -20.11 -13.63
C ARG A 96 -16.65 -21.11 -12.86
N ILE A 97 -17.26 -20.69 -11.76
CA ILE A 97 -18.06 -21.57 -10.88
C ILE A 97 -19.55 -21.58 -11.26
N GLY A 98 -19.97 -20.89 -12.32
CA GLY A 98 -21.33 -20.96 -12.83
C GLY A 98 -22.40 -20.44 -11.86
N VAL A 99 -22.03 -19.59 -10.90
CA VAL A 99 -23.00 -18.89 -10.05
C VAL A 99 -23.40 -17.62 -10.79
N ILE A 100 -24.40 -17.78 -11.66
CA ILE A 100 -25.23 -16.68 -12.17
C ILE A 100 -26.25 -16.40 -11.06
N ASP A 101 -26.08 -15.26 -10.39
CA ASP A 101 -27.15 -14.64 -9.59
C ASP A 101 -28.28 -14.18 -10.51
#